data_AF-A0AAF0TMT2-F1
#
_entry.id   AF-A0AAF0TMT2-F1
#
_cell.length_a   1.000
_cell.length_b   1.000
_cell.length_c   1.000
_cell.angle_alpha   90.00
_cell.angle_beta   90.00
_cell.angle_gamma   90.00
#
_symmetry.space_group_name_H-M   'P 1'
#
loop_
_entity.id
_entity.type
_entity.pdbx_description
1 polymer ?
#
loop_
_entity_poly.entity_id
_entity_poly.type
_entity_poly.pdbx_seq_one_letter_code
_entity_poly.pdbx_strand_id
1 'polypeptide(L)'
;DESTHCRQKSFSLIRNKLEKEEETVSAKEIFVVIRTRKPGRLYKTSNENTNSKIAEMEEIETQMDTNDQPVDAFSAVIGAEHPGRLRLYGVGVTKTTLKTKAGNSEQSLNDTNDVVQQMQERIQKLEKLMEEQKKAM
;
A
#
# COMPACT_ATOMS: atom_id res chain seq x y z
N ASP A 1 -11.51 40.77 0.32
CA ASP A 1 -11.18 39.37 0.00
C ASP A 1 -9.71 39.06 0.26
N GLU A 2 -9.33 38.82 1.52
CA GLU A 2 -8.04 38.22 1.83
C GLU A 2 -8.15 36.70 1.71
N SER A 3 -7.91 36.21 0.48
CA SER A 3 -7.66 34.78 0.25
C SER A 3 -6.35 34.41 0.96
N THR A 4 -6.46 33.95 2.21
CA THR A 4 -5.35 33.32 2.94
C THR A 4 -4.98 32.02 2.22
N HIS A 5 -4.10 32.16 1.22
CA HIS A 5 -3.55 31.04 0.49
C HIS A 5 -2.71 30.20 1.46
N CYS A 6 -3.30 29.13 1.97
CA CYS A 6 -2.60 28.20 2.83
C CYS A 6 -1.54 27.51 1.98
N ARG A 7 -0.26 27.87 2.16
CA ARG A 7 0.84 27.06 1.64
C ARG A 7 0.64 25.63 2.12
N GLN A 8 0.52 24.70 1.18
CA GLN A 8 0.51 23.28 1.49
C GLN A 8 1.82 22.96 2.22
N LYS A 9 1.72 22.31 3.37
CA LYS A 9 2.91 21.83 4.09
C LYS A 9 3.48 20.66 3.29
N SER A 10 4.74 20.75 2.85
CA SER A 10 5.42 19.63 2.20
C SER A 10 5.53 18.45 3.17
N PHE A 11 5.21 17.24 2.70
CA PHE A 11 5.26 16.04 3.53
C PHE A 11 6.68 15.77 4.03
N SER A 12 7.69 16.01 3.19
CA SER A 12 9.10 15.88 3.58
C SER A 12 9.49 16.87 4.68
N LEU A 13 8.93 18.09 4.67
CA LEU A 13 9.17 19.06 5.74
C LEU A 13 8.47 18.69 7.05
N ILE A 14 7.28 18.08 6.97
CA ILE A 14 6.59 17.58 8.17
C ILE A 14 7.41 16.45 8.79
N ARG A 15 7.81 15.47 7.96
CA ARG A 15 8.61 14.33 8.42
C ARG A 15 9.94 14.76 9.04
N ASN A 16 10.68 15.66 8.40
CA ASN A 16 11.95 16.17 8.95
C ASN A 16 11.77 16.88 10.30
N LYS A 17 10.61 17.50 10.56
CA LYS A 17 10.33 18.12 11.86
C LYS A 17 10.06 17.05 12.92
N LEU A 18 9.26 16.05 12.59
CA LEU A 18 8.99 14.93 13.50
C LEU A 18 10.27 14.14 13.80
N GLU A 19 11.11 13.88 12.79
CA GLU A 19 12.41 13.18 12.95
C GLU A 19 13.43 13.96 13.82
N LYS A 20 13.20 15.25 14.09
CA LYS A 20 14.01 16.03 15.04
C LYS A 20 13.51 15.90 16.47
N GLU A 21 12.22 15.64 16.63
CA GLU A 21 11.56 15.47 17.92
C GLU A 21 11.65 14.00 18.38
N GLU A 22 11.60 13.06 17.44
CA GLU A 22 11.59 11.61 17.65
C GLU A 22 12.56 10.93 16.68
N GLU A 23 13.31 9.93 17.15
CA GLU A 23 14.32 9.24 16.32
C GLU A 23 13.67 8.38 15.21
N THR A 24 12.48 7.84 15.48
CA THR A 24 11.71 7.02 14.53
C THR A 24 10.28 7.51 14.45
N VAL A 25 9.87 7.97 13.28
CA VAL A 25 8.50 8.47 13.06
C VAL A 25 7.66 7.39 12.37
N SER A 26 6.53 7.04 13.01
CA SER A 26 5.57 6.06 12.51
C SER A 26 4.76 6.58 11.32
N ALA A 27 4.29 5.66 10.47
CA ALA A 27 3.41 6.00 9.35
C ALA A 27 2.08 6.62 9.83
N LYS A 28 1.55 6.14 10.98
CA LYS A 28 0.35 6.70 11.60
C LYS A 28 0.56 8.15 12.02
N GLU A 29 1.62 8.46 12.75
CA GLU A 29 1.91 9.82 13.23
C GLU A 29 2.01 10.80 12.07
N ILE A 30 2.76 10.42 11.02
CA ILE A 30 2.88 11.24 9.82
C ILE A 30 1.52 11.45 9.16
N PHE A 31 0.70 10.41 9.06
CA PHE A 31 -0.63 10.51 8.50
C PHE A 31 -1.50 11.48 9.30
N VAL A 32 -1.55 11.34 10.63
CA VAL A 32 -2.32 12.23 11.53
C VAL A 32 -1.88 13.67 11.35
N VAL A 33 -0.58 13.95 11.40
CA VAL A 33 -0.05 15.33 11.29
C VAL A 33 -0.32 15.94 9.92
N ILE A 34 -0.16 15.17 8.84
CA ILE A 34 -0.44 15.63 7.46
C ILE A 34 -1.93 15.93 7.27
N ARG A 35 -2.79 15.10 7.84
CA ARG A 35 -4.24 15.13 7.61
C ARG A 35 -4.98 16.04 8.60
N THR A 36 -4.35 16.39 9.71
CA THR A 36 -4.89 17.34 10.68
C THR A 36 -5.00 18.73 10.05
N ARG A 37 -6.21 19.30 10.14
CA ARG A 37 -6.51 20.64 9.66
C ARG A 37 -5.99 21.70 10.64
N LYS A 38 -5.70 22.91 10.15
CA LYS A 38 -5.26 24.01 10.98
C LYS A 38 -6.44 24.53 11.82
N PRO A 39 -6.26 24.74 13.13
CA PRO A 39 -7.28 25.37 13.97
C PRO A 39 -7.56 26.79 13.48
N GLY A 40 -8.80 27.26 13.65
CA GLY A 40 -9.22 28.62 13.27
C GLY A 40 -9.37 28.87 11.76
N ARG A 41 -9.17 27.85 10.91
CA ARG A 41 -9.36 27.97 9.46
C ARG A 41 -10.69 27.39 9.02
N LEU A 42 -11.40 28.14 8.19
CA LEU A 42 -12.62 27.67 7.53
C LEU A 42 -12.27 26.76 6.35
N TYR A 43 -12.94 25.61 6.28
CA TYR A 43 -12.78 24.62 5.22
C TYR A 43 -14.12 24.43 4.50
N LYS A 44 -14.07 24.24 3.18
CA LYS A 44 -15.27 24.09 2.35
C LYS A 44 -15.99 22.74 2.57
N THR A 45 -15.26 21.71 2.98
CA THR A 45 -15.76 20.34 3.14
C THR A 45 -15.56 19.86 4.58
N SER A 46 -16.33 18.87 5.03
CA SER A 46 -16.10 18.22 6.33
C SER A 46 -14.78 17.43 6.33
N ASN A 47 -14.23 17.13 7.51
CA ASN A 47 -13.06 16.24 7.69
C ASN A 47 -13.44 14.88 8.27
N GLU A 48 -14.72 14.55 8.24
CA GLU A 48 -15.30 13.46 9.04
C GLU A 48 -14.65 12.12 8.72
N ASN A 49 -14.57 11.73 7.44
CA ASN A 49 -13.92 10.49 7.00
C ASN A 49 -12.47 10.38 7.52
N THR A 50 -11.68 11.45 7.42
CA THR A 50 -10.31 11.47 7.92
C THR A 50 -10.28 11.29 9.44
N ASN A 51 -11.13 12.00 10.17
CA ASN A 51 -11.19 11.93 11.62
C ASN A 51 -11.64 10.53 12.09
N SER A 52 -12.62 9.93 11.40
CA SER A 52 -13.06 8.55 11.67
C SER A 52 -11.92 7.55 11.51
N LYS A 53 -11.12 7.68 10.44
CA LYS A 53 -9.94 6.81 10.24
C LYS A 53 -8.87 7.01 11.31
N ILE A 54 -8.67 8.24 11.78
CA ILE A 54 -7.73 8.51 12.88
C ILE A 54 -8.20 7.85 14.16
N ALA A 55 -9.48 7.97 14.49
CA ALA A 55 -10.07 7.31 15.66
C ALA A 55 -9.99 5.78 15.57
N GLU A 56 -10.26 5.19 14.40
CA GLU A 56 -10.14 3.75 14.16
C GLU A 56 -8.70 3.25 14.37
N MET A 57 -7.70 4.02 13.93
CA MET A 57 -6.28 3.69 14.18
C MET A 57 -5.88 3.80 15.67
N GLU A 58 -6.53 4.68 16.44
CA GLU A 58 -6.31 4.78 17.90
C GLU A 58 -6.96 3.60 18.63
N GLU A 59 -8.17 3.22 18.24
CA GLU A 59 -8.88 2.07 18.81
C GLU A 59 -8.08 0.77 18.62
N ILE A 60 -7.58 0.51 17.40
CA ILE A 60 -6.79 -0.70 17.12
C ILE A 60 -5.53 -0.74 17.99
N GLU A 61 -4.80 0.37 18.14
CA GLU A 61 -3.61 0.40 19.01
C GLU A 61 -3.96 0.12 20.48
N THR A 62 -5.05 0.67 21.00
CA THR A 62 -5.46 0.39 22.39
C THR A 62 -5.90 -1.07 22.61
N GLN A 63 -6.47 -1.71 21.58
CA GLN A 63 -6.81 -3.14 21.64
C GLN A 63 -5.56 -4.04 21.52
N MET A 64 -4.52 -3.58 20.83
CA MET A 64 -3.24 -4.30 20.71
C MET A 64 -2.49 -4.38 22.03
N ASP A 65 -2.57 -3.36 22.90
CA ASP A 65 -2.01 -3.43 24.25
C ASP A 65 -2.60 -4.57 25.09
N THR A 66 -3.73 -5.15 24.65
CA THR A 66 -4.40 -6.29 25.29
C THR A 66 -4.24 -7.63 24.55
N ASN A 67 -3.80 -7.63 23.28
CA ASN A 67 -3.67 -8.83 22.45
C ASN A 67 -2.22 -9.03 21.99
N ASP A 68 -1.65 -10.23 22.22
CA ASP A 68 -0.23 -10.57 21.96
C ASP A 68 0.20 -10.60 20.46
N GLN A 69 -0.65 -10.15 19.53
CA GLN A 69 -0.33 -10.13 18.09
C GLN A 69 -0.16 -8.69 17.60
N PRO A 70 1.04 -8.29 17.14
CA PRO A 70 1.26 -6.94 16.63
C PRO A 70 0.61 -6.76 15.26
N VAL A 71 -0.49 -6.00 15.20
CA VAL A 71 -1.17 -5.56 13.98
C VAL A 71 -0.79 -4.10 13.75
N ASP A 72 -0.27 -3.79 12.55
CA ASP A 72 -0.05 -2.42 12.12
C ASP A 72 -1.40 -1.72 11.88
N ALA A 73 -1.82 -0.89 12.84
CA ALA A 73 -3.06 -0.14 12.79
C ALA A 73 -3.20 0.71 11.52
N PHE A 74 -2.08 1.25 11.01
CA PHE A 74 -2.09 2.05 9.80
C PHE A 74 -2.46 1.22 8.57
N SER A 75 -1.82 0.06 8.38
CA SER A 75 -2.12 -0.86 7.28
C SER A 75 -3.54 -1.45 7.39
N ALA A 76 -4.05 -1.67 8.59
CA ALA A 76 -5.42 -2.15 8.81
C ALA A 76 -6.48 -1.14 8.30
N VAL A 77 -6.34 0.15 8.64
CA VAL A 77 -7.33 1.19 8.30
C VAL A 77 -7.18 1.74 6.89
N ILE A 78 -5.94 1.96 6.43
CA ILE A 78 -5.68 2.52 5.10
C ILE A 78 -5.69 1.43 4.02
N GLY A 79 -5.47 0.19 4.43
CA GLY A 79 -5.34 -0.95 3.55
C GLY A 79 -3.97 -1.05 2.90
N ALA A 80 -3.68 -2.27 2.44
CA ALA A 80 -2.51 -2.58 1.65
C ALA A 80 -2.39 -1.65 0.42
N GLU A 81 -1.16 -1.37 0.02
CA GLU A 81 -0.91 -0.54 -1.15
C GLU A 81 -1.29 -1.26 -2.44
N HIS A 82 -1.82 -0.52 -3.40
CA HIS A 82 -2.10 -1.07 -4.72
C HIS A 82 -0.80 -1.55 -5.39
N PRO A 83 -0.85 -2.67 -6.15
CA PRO A 83 0.28 -3.13 -6.93
C PRO A 83 0.87 -2.02 -7.80
N GLY A 84 2.20 -1.89 -7.81
CA GLY A 84 2.92 -0.85 -8.56
C GLY A 84 2.85 0.57 -7.97
N ARG A 85 2.19 0.78 -6.82
CA ARG A 85 2.15 2.07 -6.12
C ARG A 85 2.83 1.98 -4.75
N LEU A 86 3.41 3.10 -4.31
CA LEU A 86 4.04 3.22 -2.99
C LEU A 86 3.76 4.61 -2.40
N ARG A 87 3.22 4.65 -1.19
CA ARG A 87 2.98 5.87 -0.40
C ARG A 87 4.23 6.14 0.41
N LEU A 88 4.96 7.19 0.05
CA LEU A 88 6.24 7.52 0.70
C LEU A 88 6.10 8.49 1.88
N TYR A 89 4.97 9.19 2.02
CA TYR A 89 4.73 10.14 3.13
C TYR A 89 5.93 11.06 3.46
N GLY A 90 6.55 11.63 2.43
CA GLY A 90 7.69 12.54 2.57
C GLY A 90 9.07 11.88 2.55
N VAL A 91 9.15 10.54 2.52
CA VAL A 91 10.38 9.77 2.30
C VAL A 91 10.83 9.93 0.85
N GLY A 92 12.11 10.17 0.63
CA GLY A 92 12.71 10.19 -0.71
C GLY A 92 12.76 8.80 -1.34
N VAL A 93 12.69 8.72 -2.66
CA VAL A 93 12.91 7.46 -3.37
C VAL A 93 14.39 7.10 -3.31
N THR A 94 14.71 5.93 -2.76
CA THR A 94 16.06 5.35 -2.76
C THR A 94 16.11 4.09 -3.63
N LYS A 95 17.30 3.71 -4.13
CA LYS A 95 17.45 2.51 -4.97
C LYS A 95 16.92 1.24 -4.28
N THR A 96 17.01 1.15 -2.96
CA THR A 96 16.47 0.04 -2.16
C THR A 96 14.94 0.04 -2.17
N THR A 97 14.28 1.19 -1.93
CA THR A 97 12.80 1.27 -1.96
C THR A 97 12.19 0.83 -3.29
N LEU A 98 12.87 1.05 -4.42
CA LEU A 98 12.43 0.55 -5.73
C LEU A 98 12.62 -0.97 -5.88
N LYS A 99 13.68 -1.53 -5.29
CA LYS A 99 14.02 -2.95 -5.39
C LYS A 99 13.16 -3.85 -4.51
N THR A 100 12.82 -3.41 -3.29
CA THR A 100 12.06 -4.21 -2.31
C THR A 100 10.69 -4.67 -2.83
N LYS A 101 10.13 -3.99 -3.85
CA LYS A 101 8.83 -4.32 -4.44
C LYS A 101 8.86 -5.11 -5.74
N ALA A 102 10.04 -5.42 -6.27
CA ALA A 102 10.16 -6.35 -7.40
C ALA A 102 9.70 -7.78 -7.03
N GLY A 103 9.56 -8.10 -5.74
CA GLY A 103 9.14 -9.42 -5.25
C GLY A 103 7.71 -9.83 -5.60
N ASN A 104 6.79 -8.90 -5.89
CA ASN A 104 5.45 -9.28 -6.40
C ASN A 104 5.49 -9.71 -7.88
N SER A 105 6.62 -9.56 -8.56
CA SER A 105 6.81 -10.08 -9.92
C SER A 105 6.91 -11.60 -9.94
N GLU A 106 7.31 -12.24 -8.83
CA GLU A 106 7.49 -13.70 -8.79
C GLU A 106 6.15 -14.45 -8.90
N GLN A 107 5.08 -13.96 -8.25
CA GLN A 107 3.74 -14.55 -8.35
C GLN A 107 3.19 -14.49 -9.78
N SER A 108 3.28 -13.33 -10.43
CA SER A 108 2.84 -13.16 -11.83
C SER A 108 3.62 -14.05 -12.82
N LEU A 109 4.91 -14.32 -12.55
CA LEU A 109 5.72 -15.20 -13.39
C LEU A 109 5.32 -16.67 -13.19
N ASN A 110 5.05 -17.09 -11.95
CA ASN A 110 4.61 -18.45 -11.65
C ASN A 110 3.23 -18.76 -12.25
N ASP A 111 2.29 -17.82 -12.17
CA ASP A 111 0.96 -17.97 -12.78
C ASP A 111 1.04 -18.10 -14.31
N THR A 112 1.94 -17.35 -14.95
CA THR A 112 2.16 -17.43 -16.40
C THR A 112 2.78 -18.77 -16.80
N ASN A 113 3.72 -19.28 -16.01
CA ASN A 113 4.37 -20.56 -16.27
C ASN A 113 3.40 -21.74 -16.13
N ASP A 114 2.51 -21.71 -15.14
CA ASP A 114 1.51 -22.76 -14.93
C ASP A 114 0.50 -22.84 -16.08
N VAL A 115 0.05 -21.67 -16.58
CA VAL A 115 -0.84 -21.59 -17.76
C VAL A 115 -0.16 -22.15 -19.01
N VAL A 116 1.13 -21.83 -19.24
CA VAL A 116 1.88 -22.35 -20.39
C VAL A 116 2.07 -23.86 -20.30
N GLN A 117 2.34 -24.39 -19.10
CA GLN A 117 2.51 -25.82 -18.87
C GLN A 117 1.21 -26.59 -19.13
N GLN A 118 0.07 -26.11 -18.63
CA GLN A 118 -1.23 -26.71 -18.92
C GLN A 118 -1.56 -26.71 -20.42
N MET A 119 -1.17 -25.65 -21.14
CA MET A 119 -1.36 -25.59 -22.59
C MET A 119 -0.51 -26.62 -23.32
N GLN A 120 0.76 -26.81 -22.92
CA GLN A 120 1.65 -27.82 -23.50
C GLN A 120 1.12 -29.24 -23.29
N GLU A 121 0.63 -29.57 -22.09
CA GLU A 121 0.05 -30.89 -21.80
C GLU A 121 -1.19 -31.17 -22.65
N ARG A 122 -2.06 -30.16 -22.84
CA ARG A 122 -3.24 -30.27 -23.71
C ARG A 122 -2.86 -30.50 -25.17
N ILE A 123 -1.84 -29.80 -25.68
CA ILE A 123 -1.35 -29.96 -27.06
C ILE A 123 -0.78 -31.36 -27.26
N GLN A 124 0.07 -31.84 -26.36
CA GLN A 124 0.64 -33.20 -26.44
C GLN A 124 -0.43 -34.29 -26.44
N LYS A 125 -1.49 -34.11 -25.63
CA LYS A 125 -2.61 -35.05 -25.59
C LYS A 125 -3.39 -35.08 -26.90
N LEU A 126 -3.59 -33.91 -27.54
CA LEU A 126 -4.25 -33.81 -28.84
C LEU A 126 -3.41 -34.42 -29.96
N GLU A 127 -2.09 -34.17 -29.98
CA GLU A 127 -1.16 -34.76 -30.95
C GLU A 127 -1.18 -36.28 -30.90
N LYS A 128 -1.15 -36.85 -29.69
CA LYS A 128 -1.20 -38.31 -29.51
C LYS A 128 -2.50 -38.93 -30.03
N LEU A 129 -3.64 -38.26 -29.81
CA LEU A 129 -4.93 -38.71 -30.34
C LEU A 129 -4.98 -38.65 -31.87
N MET A 130 -4.40 -37.62 -32.49
CA MET A 130 -4.33 -37.53 -33.95
C MET A 130 -3.41 -38.61 -34.54
N GLU A 131 -2.27 -38.89 -33.90
CA GLU A 131 -1.33 -39.93 -34.32
C GLU A 131 -1.97 -41.33 -34.23
N GLU A 132 -2.75 -41.60 -33.18
CA GLU A 132 -3.50 -42.84 -32.98
C GLU A 132 -4.61 -43.00 -34.04
N GLN A 133 -5.36 -41.93 -34.37
CA GLN A 133 -6.34 -41.98 -35.45
C GLN A 133 -5.70 -42.18 -36.82
N LYS A 134 -4.52 -41.61 -37.06
CA LYS A 134 -3.77 -41.75 -38.31
C LYS A 134 -3.18 -43.15 -38.49
N LYS A 135 -2.85 -43.85 -37.40
CA LYS A 135 -2.41 -45.26 -37.40
C LYS A 135 -3.55 -46.27 -37.51
N ALA A 136 -4.77 -45.88 -37.13
CA ALA A 136 -5.96 -46.72 -37.21
C ALA A 136 -6.66 -46.69 -38.59
N MET A 137 -6.11 -45.91 -39.54
CA MET A 137 -6.54 -45.78 -40.93
C MET A 137 -5.52 -46.42 -41.86
#